data_AF-A0A7I8ECN4-F1
#
_entry.id   AF-A0A7I8ECN4-F1
#
_cell.length_a   1.000
_cell.length_b   1.000
_cell.length_c   1.000
_cell.angle_alpha   90.00
_cell.angle_beta   90.00
_cell.angle_gamma   90.00
#
_symmetry.space_group_name_H-M   'P 1'
#
loop_
_entity.id
_entity.type
_entity.pdbx_description
1 polymer ?
#
loop_
_entity_poly.entity_id
_entity_poly.type
_entity_poly.pdbx_seq_one_letter_code
_entity_poly.pdbx_strand_id
1 'polypeptide(L)'
;MLLVLLTLQAKQVCAFEFADPDPWRGSDKVAHFSVSSALGAGGAEVASESGYPRFYGVLLATVPGVAKEVLDGIQRDNDFSYKDLLFDLAGAISGAYLGDTVLLMSSRDGEPVVGLRYGGRF
;
A
#
# COMPACT_ATOMS: atom_id res chain seq x y z
N MET A 1 4.75 -44.05 -21.34
CA MET A 1 4.22 -43.45 -20.08
C MET A 1 5.24 -42.63 -19.32
N LEU A 2 6.54 -42.95 -19.34
CA LEU A 2 7.59 -42.15 -18.66
C LEU A 2 7.87 -40.78 -19.33
N LEU A 3 7.68 -40.67 -20.65
CA LEU A 3 7.93 -39.44 -21.41
C LEU A 3 6.85 -38.35 -21.22
N VAL A 4 5.62 -38.75 -20.86
CA VAL A 4 4.49 -37.82 -20.60
C VAL A 4 4.56 -37.25 -19.18
N LEU A 5 5.17 -37.99 -18.24
CA LEU A 5 5.45 -37.49 -16.88
C LEU A 5 6.59 -36.45 -16.87
N LEU A 6 7.53 -36.51 -17.82
CA LEU A 6 8.64 -35.55 -17.90
C LEU A 6 8.24 -34.18 -18.48
N THR A 7 7.20 -34.11 -19.31
CA THR A 7 6.74 -32.83 -19.91
C THR A 7 5.78 -32.04 -19.02
N LEU A 8 5.24 -32.65 -17.95
CA LEU A 8 4.39 -31.98 -16.96
C LEU A 8 5.16 -31.21 -15.88
N GLN A 9 6.49 -31.25 -15.88
CA GLN A 9 7.35 -30.50 -14.94
C GLN A 9 7.87 -29.16 -15.54
N ALA A 10 7.50 -28.81 -16.78
CA ALA A 10 7.99 -27.59 -17.44
C ALA A 10 7.25 -26.29 -17.06
N LYS A 11 6.34 -26.32 -16.07
CA LYS A 11 5.72 -25.11 -15.50
C LYS A 11 6.32 -24.80 -14.13
N GLN A 12 7.56 -24.31 -14.05
CA GLN A 12 8.15 -23.80 -12.80
C GLN A 12 9.41 -22.95 -13.01
N VAL A 13 9.44 -22.09 -14.02
CA VAL A 13 10.07 -20.79 -13.78
C VAL A 13 9.00 -20.00 -13.01
N CYS A 14 9.35 -19.30 -11.93
CA CYS A 14 8.51 -18.26 -11.35
C CYS A 14 8.22 -17.24 -12.46
N ALA A 15 7.22 -17.51 -13.28
CA ALA A 15 6.73 -16.58 -14.27
C ALA A 15 5.90 -15.58 -13.49
N PHE A 16 6.24 -14.30 -13.62
CA PHE A 16 5.45 -13.25 -13.01
C PHE A 16 4.06 -13.23 -13.65
N GLU A 17 3.01 -13.50 -12.87
CA GLU A 17 1.65 -13.59 -13.39
C GLU A 17 0.86 -12.30 -13.08
N PHE A 18 0.37 -11.65 -14.15
CA PHE A 18 -0.48 -10.45 -14.11
C PHE A 18 -1.99 -10.79 -14.24
N ALA A 19 -2.34 -12.08 -14.23
CA ALA A 19 -3.71 -12.51 -14.46
C ALA A 19 -4.55 -12.24 -13.21
N ASP A 20 -5.29 -11.14 -13.21
CA ASP A 20 -5.94 -10.68 -11.99
C ASP A 20 -7.48 -10.70 -12.06
N PRO A 21 -8.14 -11.83 -11.70
CA PRO A 21 -9.60 -11.93 -11.59
C PRO A 21 -10.16 -11.19 -10.36
N ASP A 22 -9.30 -10.56 -9.54
CA ASP A 22 -9.67 -9.89 -8.30
C ASP A 22 -10.76 -8.82 -8.49
N PRO A 23 -11.82 -8.79 -7.66
CA PRO A 23 -12.88 -7.81 -7.78
C PRO A 23 -12.44 -6.39 -7.39
N TRP A 24 -13.00 -5.38 -8.06
CA TRP A 24 -12.82 -3.96 -7.69
C TRP A 24 -13.44 -3.56 -6.34
N ARG A 25 -14.10 -4.48 -5.65
CA ARG A 25 -14.86 -4.22 -4.43
C ARG A 25 -14.66 -5.39 -3.48
N GLY A 26 -14.42 -5.07 -2.21
CA GLY A 26 -14.24 -6.05 -1.16
C GLY A 26 -13.59 -5.42 0.08
N SER A 27 -13.57 -6.18 1.17
CA SER A 27 -12.94 -5.76 2.43
C SER A 27 -11.42 -5.65 2.32
N ASP A 28 -10.82 -6.44 1.44
CA ASP A 28 -9.42 -6.40 1.04
C ASP A 28 -9.04 -5.05 0.42
N LYS A 29 -9.83 -4.51 -0.51
CA LYS A 29 -9.60 -3.19 -1.12
C LYS A 29 -9.66 -2.06 -0.10
N VAL A 30 -10.57 -2.19 0.86
CA VAL A 30 -10.67 -1.27 1.99
C VAL A 30 -9.43 -1.37 2.89
N ALA A 31 -8.91 -2.58 3.12
CA ALA A 31 -7.69 -2.78 3.90
C ALA A 31 -6.46 -2.15 3.22
N HIS A 32 -6.27 -2.39 1.92
CA HIS A 32 -5.23 -1.76 1.11
C HIS A 32 -5.27 -0.23 1.21
N PHE A 33 -6.44 0.35 0.94
CA PHE A 33 -6.63 1.79 1.09
C PHE A 33 -6.33 2.31 2.49
N SER A 34 -6.87 1.66 3.53
CA SER A 34 -6.80 2.15 4.90
C SER A 34 -5.39 2.08 5.47
N VAL A 35 -4.70 0.96 5.25
CA VAL A 35 -3.30 0.78 5.67
C VAL A 35 -2.43 1.79 4.94
N SER A 36 -2.58 1.91 3.62
CA SER A 36 -1.78 2.84 2.83
C SER A 36 -2.09 4.30 3.15
N SER A 37 -3.32 4.65 3.54
CA SER A 37 -3.64 5.98 4.10
C SER A 37 -2.92 6.26 5.42
N ALA A 38 -2.88 5.32 6.35
CA ALA A 38 -2.13 5.51 7.59
C ALA A 38 -0.62 5.70 7.30
N LEU A 39 -0.07 4.89 6.40
CA LEU A 39 1.32 5.01 5.97
C LEU A 39 1.61 6.33 5.24
N GLY A 40 0.68 6.82 4.41
CA GLY A 40 0.81 8.09 3.70
C GLY A 40 0.90 9.27 4.64
N ALA A 41 0.04 9.29 5.67
CA ALA A 41 0.07 10.31 6.72
C ALA A 41 1.38 10.24 7.53
N GLY A 42 1.75 9.05 8.00
CA GLY A 42 2.98 8.84 8.76
C GLY A 42 4.25 9.15 7.96
N GLY A 43 4.28 8.79 6.67
CA GLY A 43 5.40 9.08 5.79
C GLY A 43 5.56 10.57 5.51
N ALA A 44 4.45 11.32 5.39
CA ALA A 44 4.50 12.77 5.26
C ALA A 44 5.05 13.45 6.52
N GLU A 45 4.70 12.92 7.70
CA GLU A 45 5.24 13.38 8.98
C GLU A 45 6.74 13.07 9.13
N VAL A 46 7.16 11.85 8.78
CA VAL A 46 8.58 11.46 8.74
C VAL A 46 9.38 12.37 7.80
N ALA A 47 8.78 12.81 6.70
CA ALA A 47 9.38 13.70 5.73
C ALA A 47 9.06 15.19 5.96
N SER A 48 8.54 15.57 7.13
CA SER A 48 8.05 16.93 7.43
C SER A 48 9.10 18.03 7.21
N GLU A 49 10.37 17.74 7.51
CA GLU A 49 11.49 18.66 7.31
C GLU A 49 11.97 18.75 5.85
N SER A 50 11.42 17.93 4.95
CA SER A 50 11.75 17.99 3.53
C SER A 50 11.02 19.14 2.84
N GLY A 51 11.50 19.54 1.64
CA GLY A 51 10.77 20.49 0.79
C GLY A 51 9.47 19.93 0.19
N TYR A 52 9.23 18.61 0.27
CA TYR A 52 8.11 17.92 -0.37
C TYR A 52 7.52 16.79 0.50
N PRO A 53 7.08 17.08 1.74
CA PRO A 53 6.68 16.07 2.72
C PRO A 53 5.60 15.12 2.20
N ARG A 54 4.56 15.66 1.55
CA ARG A 54 3.46 14.86 0.99
C ARG A 54 3.93 13.93 -0.13
N PHE A 55 4.83 14.38 -0.99
CA PHE A 55 5.36 13.57 -2.07
C PHE A 55 6.13 12.37 -1.52
N TYR A 56 7.02 12.61 -0.55
CA TYR A 56 7.74 11.54 0.13
C TYR A 56 6.81 10.63 0.94
N GLY A 57 5.76 11.17 1.56
CA GLY A 57 4.72 10.38 2.21
C GLY A 57 4.06 9.38 1.27
N VAL A 58 3.65 9.83 0.08
CA VAL A 58 3.09 8.94 -0.95
C VAL A 58 4.10 7.87 -1.38
N LEU A 59 5.36 8.25 -1.64
CA LEU A 59 6.39 7.31 -2.07
C LEU A 59 6.65 6.24 -1.00
N LEU A 60 6.88 6.66 0.24
CA LEU A 60 7.16 5.74 1.36
C LEU A 60 5.97 4.79 1.60
N ALA A 61 4.74 5.29 1.52
CA ALA A 61 3.53 4.51 1.74
C ALA A 61 3.20 3.53 0.61
N THR A 62 3.62 3.82 -0.63
CA THR A 62 3.35 2.93 -1.78
C THR A 62 4.31 1.73 -1.83
N VAL A 63 5.51 1.85 -1.24
CA VAL A 63 6.55 0.80 -1.28
C VAL A 63 6.07 -0.55 -0.74
N PRO A 64 5.40 -0.65 0.43
CA PRO A 64 4.89 -1.92 0.92
C PRO A 64 3.87 -2.59 -0.01
N GLY A 65 2.98 -1.82 -0.64
CA GLY A 65 2.00 -2.33 -1.61
C GLY A 65 2.68 -2.90 -2.86
N VAL A 66 3.61 -2.15 -3.45
CA VAL A 66 4.44 -2.65 -4.57
C VAL A 66 5.17 -3.93 -4.18
N ALA A 67 5.77 -3.97 -2.99
CA ALA A 67 6.49 -5.15 -2.52
C ALA A 67 5.56 -6.36 -2.37
N LYS A 68 4.35 -6.18 -1.79
CA LYS A 68 3.34 -7.23 -1.67
C LYS A 68 2.98 -7.80 -3.03
N GLU A 69 2.58 -6.94 -3.96
CA GLU A 69 2.11 -7.39 -5.28
C GLU A 69 3.24 -8.05 -6.08
N VAL A 70 4.48 -7.56 -5.96
CA VAL A 70 5.63 -8.23 -6.59
C VAL A 70 5.87 -9.62 -6.01
N LEU A 71 5.73 -9.78 -4.69
CA LEU A 71 5.83 -11.08 -4.03
C LEU A 71 4.67 -12.01 -4.40
N ASP A 72 3.48 -11.47 -4.61
CA ASP A 72 2.31 -12.24 -5.02
C ASP A 72 2.45 -12.73 -6.46
N GLY A 73 2.90 -11.87 -7.38
CA GLY A 73 3.12 -12.25 -8.78
C GLY A 73 4.18 -13.34 -9.01
N ILE A 74 5.06 -13.62 -8.04
CA ILE A 74 6.05 -14.72 -8.12
C ILE A 74 5.61 -16.01 -7.42
N GLN A 75 4.49 -15.98 -6.69
CA GLN A 75 3.92 -17.14 -6.02
C GLN A 75 3.08 -17.96 -7.00
N ARG A 76 2.78 -19.21 -6.63
CA ARG A 76 2.05 -20.15 -7.50
C ARG A 76 0.55 -20.15 -7.33
N ASP A 77 0.11 -19.75 -6.14
CA ASP A 77 -1.29 -19.78 -5.71
C ASP A 77 -1.79 -18.35 -5.41
N ASN A 78 -1.04 -17.35 -5.85
CA ASN A 78 -1.40 -15.95 -5.76
C ASN A 78 -0.90 -15.23 -7.02
N ASP A 79 -1.56 -14.13 -7.38
CA ASP A 79 -1.29 -13.37 -8.59
C ASP A 79 -1.07 -11.89 -8.24
N PHE A 80 -0.36 -11.17 -9.11
CA PHE A 80 -0.24 -9.72 -8.97
C PHE A 80 -1.60 -9.04 -9.22
N SER A 81 -2.08 -8.26 -8.24
CA SER A 81 -3.26 -7.41 -8.37
C SER A 81 -2.87 -5.95 -8.58
N TYR A 82 -3.05 -5.48 -9.82
CA TYR A 82 -2.93 -4.03 -10.09
C TYR A 82 -4.04 -3.23 -9.40
N LYS A 83 -5.15 -3.88 -9.03
CA LYS A 83 -6.27 -3.22 -8.33
C LYS A 83 -5.86 -2.94 -6.90
N ASP A 84 -5.30 -3.91 -6.20
CA ASP A 84 -4.73 -3.70 -4.86
C ASP A 84 -3.68 -2.58 -4.87
N LEU A 85 -2.79 -2.59 -5.86
CA LEU A 85 -1.79 -1.52 -6.01
C LEU A 85 -2.43 -0.13 -6.22
N LEU A 86 -3.56 -0.04 -6.95
CA LEU A 86 -4.29 1.21 -7.12
C LEU A 86 -4.96 1.67 -5.82
N PHE A 87 -5.51 0.75 -5.02
CA PHE A 87 -6.06 1.09 -3.70
C PHE A 87 -4.96 1.50 -2.72
N ASP A 88 -3.77 0.89 -2.80
CA ASP A 88 -2.61 1.33 -2.04
C ASP A 88 -2.18 2.74 -2.42
N LEU A 89 -2.04 3.02 -3.72
CA LEU A 89 -1.67 4.36 -4.20
C LEU A 89 -2.73 5.41 -3.82
N ALA A 90 -4.01 5.10 -4.02
CA ALA A 90 -5.11 5.99 -3.65
C ALA A 90 -5.15 6.24 -2.14
N GLY A 91 -4.91 5.20 -1.34
CA GLY A 91 -4.76 5.26 0.10
C GLY A 91 -3.59 6.17 0.50
N ALA A 92 -2.41 5.93 -0.04
CA ALA A 92 -1.19 6.70 0.20
C ALA A 92 -1.35 8.19 -0.11
N ILE A 93 -1.96 8.53 -1.26
CA ILE A 93 -2.31 9.92 -1.62
C ILE A 93 -3.28 10.50 -0.61
N SER A 94 -4.36 9.78 -0.29
CA SER A 94 -5.36 10.26 0.68
C SER A 94 -4.73 10.52 2.04
N GLY A 95 -3.90 9.62 2.53
CA GLY A 95 -3.15 9.75 3.78
C GLY A 95 -2.20 10.94 3.80
N ALA A 96 -1.35 11.07 2.78
CA ALA A 96 -0.37 12.14 2.73
C ALA A 96 -1.00 13.54 2.63
N TYR A 97 -2.19 13.67 2.04
CA TYR A 97 -2.86 14.95 1.85
C TYR A 97 -3.94 15.26 2.89
N LEU A 98 -4.58 14.25 3.47
CA LEU A 98 -5.69 14.39 4.44
C LEU A 98 -5.31 13.94 5.85
N GLY A 99 -4.12 13.37 6.05
CA GLY A 99 -3.64 12.86 7.34
C GLY A 99 -3.76 13.88 8.45
N ASP A 100 -3.38 15.13 8.19
CA ASP A 100 -3.51 16.25 9.13
C ASP A 100 -4.96 16.46 9.59
N THR A 101 -5.95 16.19 8.74
CA THR A 101 -7.38 16.36 9.06
C THR A 101 -7.93 15.17 9.86
N VAL A 102 -7.51 13.95 9.53
CA VAL A 102 -7.92 12.73 10.26
C VAL A 102 -7.28 12.67 11.64
N LEU A 103 -6.03 13.10 11.78
CA LEU A 103 -5.35 13.26 13.08
C LEU A 103 -6.06 14.29 13.97
N LEU A 104 -6.63 15.35 13.37
CA LEU A 104 -7.45 16.34 14.09
C LEU A 104 -8.83 15.79 14.52
N MET A 105 -9.42 14.84 13.77
CA MET A 105 -10.68 14.20 14.13
C MET A 105 -10.51 13.11 15.20
N SER A 106 -9.33 12.50 15.32
CA SER A 106 -9.05 11.44 16.31
C SER A 106 -8.79 11.95 17.74
N SER A 107 -8.83 13.27 17.99
CA SER A 107 -8.57 13.85 19.31
C SER A 107 -9.73 14.71 19.79
N ARG A 108 -10.75 14.04 20.34
CA ARG A 108 -11.69 14.62 21.30
C ARG A 108 -12.25 13.48 22.15
N ASP A 109 -12.12 13.65 23.47
CA ASP A 109 -12.77 12.87 24.53
C ASP A 109 -11.94 11.78 25.25
N GLY A 110 -10.64 12.02 25.48
CA GLY A 110 -9.98 11.56 26.73
C GLY A 110 -8.94 10.43 26.66
N GLU A 111 -7.98 10.53 25.74
CA GLU A 111 -6.72 9.75 25.60
C GLU A 111 -6.83 8.46 24.73
N PRO A 112 -6.17 8.40 23.55
CA PRO A 112 -4.71 8.50 23.43
C PRO A 112 -4.19 9.60 22.48
N VAL A 113 -2.97 10.07 22.77
CA VAL A 113 -2.21 11.07 22.01
C VAL A 113 -1.23 10.41 21.04
N VAL A 114 -1.30 10.80 19.77
CA VAL A 114 -0.13 10.96 18.88
C VAL A 114 -0.24 12.35 18.25
N GLY A 115 0.49 13.32 18.81
CA GLY A 115 0.85 14.56 18.09
C GLY A 115 2.02 14.26 17.14
N LEU A 116 2.19 14.96 16.01
CA LEU A 116 2.77 16.30 16.02
C LEU A 116 2.09 17.23 15.01
N ARG A 117 1.68 18.39 15.53
CA ARG A 117 1.52 19.63 14.76
C ARG A 117 2.72 20.50 15.12
N TYR A 118 3.55 20.87 14.15
CA TYR A 118 4.28 22.13 14.23
C TYR A 118 4.05 22.95 12.96
N GLY A 119 3.06 23.85 13.04
CA GLY A 119 3.00 25.01 12.17
C GLY A 119 4.12 25.95 12.56
N GLY A 120 5.19 25.98 11.75
CA GLY A 120 6.28 26.93 11.88
C GLY A 120 6.51 27.61 10.54
N ARG A 121 5.76 28.69 10.27
CA ARG A 121 6.31 29.76 9.43
C ARG A 121 7.48 30.36 10.20
N PHE A 122 8.67 30.38 9.59
CA PHE A 122 9.67 31.41 9.82
C PHE A 122 9.81 32.19 8.51
#